data_AF-A0A949A0Q4-F1
#
_entry.id   AF-A0A949A0Q4-F1
#
_cell.length_a   1.000
_cell.length_b   1.000
_cell.length_c   1.000
_cell.angle_alpha   90.00
_cell.angle_beta   90.00
_cell.angle_gamma   90.00
#
_symmetry.space_group_name_H-M   'P 1'
#
loop_
_entity.id
_entity.type
_entity.pdbx_description
1 polymer ?
#
loop_
_entity_poly.entity_id
_entity_poly.type
_entity_poly.pdbx_seq_one_letter_code
_entity_poly.pdbx_strand_id
1 'polypeptide(L)' 'MTKYYAHSLEGELPEKWQPLEEHLGNVPEMAAEFARPFGGDQWAHLAGLWHDLGKYADAFQAKLYAENGFEDGK' A
#
# COMPACT_ATOMS: atom_id res chain seq x y z
N MET A 1 7.77 16.41 -0.08
CA MET A 1 7.85 14.99 0.30
C MET A 1 7.30 14.18 -0.85
N THR A 2 8.00 13.14 -1.28
CA THR A 2 7.51 12.22 -2.32
C THR A 2 6.34 11.42 -1.76
N LYS A 3 5.21 11.38 -2.47
CA LYS A 3 4.07 10.52 -2.10
C LYS A 3 4.23 9.16 -2.75
N TYR A 4 3.92 8.11 -2.00
CA TYR A 4 3.89 6.72 -2.46
C TYR A 4 2.48 6.19 -2.33
N TYR A 5 2.07 5.33 -3.25
CA TYR A 5 0.71 4.80 -3.30
C TYR A 5 0.69 3.28 -3.20
N ALA A 6 -0.25 2.75 -2.42
CA ALA A 6 -0.50 1.31 -2.32
C ALA A 6 -1.44 0.81 -3.42
N HIS A 7 -2.45 1.63 -3.74
CA HIS A 7 -3.53 1.32 -4.65
C HIS A 7 -3.89 2.53 -5.49
N SER A 8 -4.11 2.32 -6.79
CA SER A 8 -4.70 3.33 -7.67
C SER A 8 -6.22 3.25 -7.65
N LEU A 9 -6.86 4.30 -8.14
CA LEU A 9 -8.29 4.33 -8.39
C LEU A 9 -8.49 4.53 -9.91
N GLU A 10 -9.17 3.58 -10.54
CA GLU A 10 -9.32 3.56 -12.00
C GLU A 10 -10.03 4.82 -12.51
N GLY A 11 -9.46 5.44 -13.56
CA GLY A 11 -9.99 6.66 -14.17
C GLY A 11 -9.83 7.93 -13.32
N GLU A 12 -9.16 7.83 -12.17
CA GLU A 12 -9.00 8.92 -11.22
C GLU A 12 -7.53 9.32 -11.07
N LEU A 13 -7.32 10.59 -10.74
CA LEU A 13 -5.97 11.15 -10.59
C LEU A 13 -5.27 10.62 -9.33
N PRO A 14 -3.91 10.62 -9.28
CA PRO A 14 -3.13 10.16 -8.13
C PRO A 14 -3.48 10.83 -6.80
N GLU A 15 -4.10 12.00 -6.80
CA GLU A 15 -4.58 12.66 -5.57
C GLU A 15 -5.70 11.88 -4.87
N LYS A 16 -6.43 11.03 -5.61
CA LYS A 16 -7.47 10.14 -5.06
C LYS A 16 -6.98 8.71 -4.81
N TRP A 17 -5.74 8.41 -5.17
CA TRP A 17 -5.15 7.10 -4.92
C TRP A 17 -4.84 6.92 -3.44
N GLN A 18 -4.84 5.67 -2.98
CA GLN A 18 -4.59 5.39 -1.57
C GLN A 18 -3.11 5.53 -1.23
N PRO A 19 -2.74 6.41 -0.29
CA PRO A 19 -1.36 6.54 0.17
C PRO A 19 -0.86 5.23 0.80
N LEU A 20 0.40 4.89 0.52
CA LEU A 20 1.02 3.68 1.06
C LEU A 20 1.12 3.71 2.59
N GLU A 21 1.40 4.87 3.17
CA GLU A 21 1.44 5.05 4.64
C GLU A 21 0.09 4.75 5.29
N GLU A 22 -1.00 5.23 4.71
CA GLU A 22 -2.36 4.97 5.19
C GLU A 22 -2.68 3.47 5.11
N HIS A 23 -2.36 2.83 3.98
CA HIS A 23 -2.53 1.40 3.78
C HIS A 23 -1.77 0.56 4.82
N LEU A 24 -0.49 0.88 5.03
CA LEU A 24 0.35 0.20 6.02
C LEU A 24 -0.09 0.46 7.46
N GLY A 25 -0.83 1.54 7.74
CA GLY A 25 -1.45 1.78 9.05
C GLY A 25 -2.73 0.99 9.27
N ASN A 26 -3.54 0.78 8.21
CA ASN A 26 -4.86 0.16 8.32
C ASN A 26 -4.82 -1.38 8.30
N VAL A 27 -3.96 -1.98 7.46
CA VAL A 27 -3.88 -3.44 7.27
C VAL A 27 -3.44 -4.21 8.53
N PRO A 28 -2.43 -3.77 9.31
CA PRO A 28 -1.94 -4.50 10.48
C PRO A 28 -3.00 -4.76 11.54
N GLU A 29 -3.82 -3.74 11.83
CA GLU A 29 -4.88 -3.81 12.85
C GLU A 29 -5.92 -4.86 12.46
N MET A 30 -6.40 -4.81 11.22
CA MET A 30 -7.37 -5.77 10.72
C MET A 30 -6.80 -7.20 10.68
N ALA A 31 -5.55 -7.36 10.25
CA ALA A 31 -4.86 -8.65 10.25
C ALA A 31 -4.73 -9.23 11.67
N ALA A 32 -4.40 -8.39 12.65
CA ALA A 32 -4.31 -8.77 14.05
C ALA A 32 -5.66 -9.24 14.61
N GLU A 33 -6.75 -8.53 14.30
CA GLU A 33 -8.11 -8.91 14.71
C GLU A 33 -8.51 -10.29 14.17
N PHE A 34 -8.22 -10.56 12.90
CA PHE A 34 -8.50 -11.87 12.30
C PHE A 34 -7.65 -13.00 12.89
N ALA A 35 -6.42 -12.70 13.32
CA ALA A 35 -5.50 -13.70 13.85
C ALA A 35 -5.64 -13.93 15.37
N ARG A 36 -6.31 -13.02 16.08
CA ARG A 36 -6.54 -13.09 17.52
C ARG A 36 -7.18 -14.41 18.00
N PRO A 37 -8.17 -15.02 17.31
CA PRO A 37 -8.80 -16.26 17.78
C PRO A 37 -7.86 -17.46 17.91
N PHE A 38 -6.71 -17.44 17.22
CA PHE A 38 -5.69 -18.49 17.30
C PHE A 38 -4.35 -17.98 17.87
N GLY A 39 -4.34 -16.81 18.50
CA GLY A 39 -3.14 -16.23 19.14
C GLY A 39 -2.05 -15.75 18.18
N GLY A 40 -2.41 -15.49 16.91
CA GLY A 40 -1.48 -15.04 15.87
C GLY A 40 -1.45 -13.52 15.68
N ASP A 41 -2.11 -12.75 16.54
CA ASP A 41 -2.35 -11.31 16.37
C ASP A 41 -1.06 -10.50 16.19
N GLN A 42 -0.03 -10.73 17.02
CA GLN A 42 1.25 -10.01 16.89
C GLN A 42 1.98 -10.32 15.59
N TRP A 43 1.99 -11.60 15.18
CA TRP A 43 2.61 -12.01 13.92
C TRP A 43 1.85 -11.48 12.71
N ALA A 44 0.53 -11.47 12.76
CA ALA A 44 -0.31 -10.93 11.70
C ALA A 44 -0.18 -9.41 11.59
N HIS A 45 -0.10 -8.70 12.72
CA HIS A 45 0.19 -7.27 12.74
C HIS A 45 1.54 -6.95 12.09
N LEU A 46 2.61 -7.65 12.50
CA LEU A 46 3.93 -7.48 11.90
C LEU A 46 3.94 -7.87 10.42
N ALA A 47 3.30 -8.96 10.02
CA ALA A 47 3.20 -9.31 8.61
C ALA A 47 2.47 -8.22 7.81
N GLY A 48 1.36 -7.69 8.34
CA GLY A 48 0.59 -6.60 7.72
C GLY A 48 1.40 -5.32 7.56
N LEU A 49 2.23 -4.94 8.53
CA LEU A 49 3.07 -3.74 8.46
C LEU A 49 4.12 -3.81 7.36
N TRP A 50 4.62 -5.02 7.05
CA TRP A 50 5.77 -5.20 6.16
C TRP A 50 5.41 -5.72 4.77
N HIS A 51 4.19 -6.25 4.58
CA HIS A 51 3.82 -6.98 3.36
C HIS A 51 4.05 -6.18 2.07
N ASP A 52 3.82 -4.87 2.11
CA ASP A 52 3.85 -3.96 0.96
C ASP A 52 5.05 -3.00 0.99
N LEU A 53 6.08 -3.27 1.80
CA LEU A 53 7.27 -2.42 1.87
C LEU A 53 7.93 -2.22 0.49
N GLY A 54 7.86 -3.23 -0.39
CA GLY A 54 8.36 -3.14 -1.76
C GLY A 54 7.68 -2.07 -2.63
N LYS A 55 6.48 -1.59 -2.25
CA LYS A 55 5.78 -0.53 -2.97
C LYS A 55 6.43 0.86 -2.82
N TYR A 56 7.35 1.03 -1.87
CA TYR A 56 8.21 2.22 -1.81
C TYR A 56 9.26 2.28 -2.93
N ALA A 57 9.48 1.20 -3.67
CA ALA A 57 10.42 1.21 -4.78
C ALA A 57 9.92 2.09 -5.93
N ASP A 58 10.80 2.94 -6.48
CA ASP A 58 10.49 3.80 -7.62
C ASP A 58 9.98 2.98 -8.82
N ALA A 59 10.51 1.78 -9.04
CA ALA A 59 10.06 0.88 -10.10
C ALA A 59 8.60 0.43 -9.92
N PHE A 60 8.14 0.24 -8.67
CA PHE A 60 6.74 -0.10 -8.39
C PHE A 60 5.84 1.12 -8.63
N GLN A 61 6.23 2.30 -8.15
CA GLN A 61 5.45 3.51 -8.40
C GLN A 61 5.37 3.81 -9.89
N ALA A 62 6.49 3.77 -10.63
CA ALA A 62 6.49 3.96 -12.09
C ALA A 62 5.56 2.99 -12.81
N LYS A 63 5.57 1.70 -12.42
CA LYS A 63 4.61 0.70 -12.93
C LYS A 63 3.17 1.10 -12.63
N LEU A 64 2.87 1.50 -11.39
CA LEU A 64 1.52 1.89 -10.98
C LEU A 64 1.02 3.10 -11.77
N TYR A 65 1.85 4.12 -11.97
CA TYR A 65 1.55 5.28 -12.80
C TYR A 65 1.27 4.88 -14.26
N ALA A 66 2.18 4.10 -14.86
CA ALA A 66 2.05 3.64 -16.24
C ALA A 66 0.78 2.79 -16.48
N GLU A 67 0.47 1.87 -15.56
CA GLU A 67 -0.74 1.03 -15.65
C GLU A 67 -2.06 1.84 -15.54
N ASN A 68 -2.00 3.06 -15.02
CA ASN A 68 -3.15 3.96 -14.92
C ASN A 68 -3.08 5.12 -15.94
N GLY A 69 -2.25 5.01 -16.98
CA GLY A 69 -2.21 5.99 -18.07
C GLY A 69 -1.46 7.29 -17.75
N PHE A 70 -0.68 7.30 -16.67
CA PHE A 70 0.21 8.41 -16.33
C PHE A 70 1.63 8.01 -16.71
N GLU A 71 2.16 8.56 -17.80
CA GLU A 71 3.57 8.39 -18.14
C GLU A 71 4.44 9.33 -17.32
N ASP A 72 5.59 8.81 -16.91
CA ASP A 72 6.64 9.58 -16.25
C ASP A 72 7.09 10.68 -17.22
N GLY A 73 6.78 11.93 -16.90
CA GLY A 73 7.21 13.09 -17.67
C GLY A 73 8.73 13.23 -17.60
N LYS A 74 9.42 12.55 -18.51
CA LYS A 74 10.77 12.94 -18.96
C LYS A 74 10.68 13.73 -20.26
#